data_AF-A0A9X1UB72-F1
#
_entry.id   AF-A0A9X1UB72-F1
#
_cell.length_a   1.000
_cell.length_b   1.000
_cell.length_c   1.000
_cell.angle_alpha   90.00
_cell.angle_beta   90.00
_cell.angle_gamma   90.00
#
_symmetry.space_group_name_H-M   'P 1'
#
loop_
_entity.id
_entity.type
_entity.pdbx_description
1 polymer ?
#
loop_
_entity_poly.entity_id
_entity_poly.type
_entity_poly.pdbx_seq_one_letter_code
_entity_poly.pdbx_strand_id
1 'polypeptide(L)'
;MTIAGASAAPQGKASKHDQHFLVEAIQGDLSEVKVGQLAQQKAQSDQAKQFGKMLEQDHSDNLNQAQQLADAQGVQAPSEPNSEQKAIYDKLNGLPARNSMPPSRVAW
;
A
#
# COMPACT_ATOMS: atom_id res chain seq x y z
N MET A 1 -10.91 16.25 40.26
CA MET A 1 -9.53 16.26 39.73
C MET A 1 -9.62 16.54 38.23
N THR A 2 -9.51 17.81 37.83
CA THR A 2 -9.51 18.23 36.41
C THR A 2 -8.10 18.08 35.87
N ILE A 3 -7.89 17.16 34.92
CA ILE A 3 -6.64 17.09 34.18
C ILE A 3 -6.62 18.23 33.15
N ALA A 4 -5.62 19.09 33.28
CA ALA A 4 -5.37 20.22 32.41
C ALA A 4 -5.16 19.73 30.96
N GLY A 5 -5.79 20.44 30.01
CA GLY A 5 -5.60 20.22 28.59
C GLY A 5 -4.13 20.39 28.23
N ALA A 6 -3.56 19.35 27.62
CA ALA A 6 -2.31 19.47 26.90
C ALA A 6 -2.54 20.45 25.75
N SER A 7 -1.94 21.64 25.85
CA SER A 7 -1.90 22.61 24.76
C SER A 7 -1.28 21.94 23.53
N ALA A 8 -2.09 21.71 22.49
CA ALA A 8 -1.60 21.35 21.18
C ALA A 8 -0.68 22.49 20.72
N ALA A 9 0.62 22.21 20.62
CA ALA A 9 1.57 23.12 20.00
C ALA A 9 1.09 23.44 18.57
N PRO A 10 1.29 24.67 18.07
CA PRO A 10 0.96 25.00 16.69
C PRO A 10 1.75 24.03 15.79
N GLN A 11 1.04 23.23 15.01
CA GLN A 11 1.65 22.33 14.03
C GLN A 11 2.34 23.20 12.99
N GLY A 12 3.65 23.40 13.13
CA GLY A 12 4.47 23.98 12.07
C GLY A 12 4.40 23.08 10.83
N LYS A 13 4.51 23.69 9.63
CA LYS A 13 4.53 22.92 8.38
C LYS A 13 5.58 21.81 8.45
N ALA A 14 5.22 20.61 8.02
CA ALA A 14 6.10 19.47 7.89
C ALA A 14 7.42 19.85 7.17
N SER A 15 8.54 19.25 7.58
CA SER A 15 9.82 19.50 6.91
C SER A 15 9.78 18.97 5.47
N LYS A 16 10.67 19.44 4.58
CA LYS A 16 10.72 18.92 3.20
C LYS A 16 10.94 17.40 3.16
N HIS A 17 11.67 16.85 4.12
CA HIS A 17 11.89 15.41 4.24
C HIS A 17 10.60 14.67 4.61
N ASP A 18 9.85 15.19 5.59
CA ASP A 18 8.57 14.60 6.00
C ASP A 18 7.52 14.69 4.88
N GLN A 19 7.50 15.79 4.13
CA GLN A 19 6.63 15.94 2.96
C GLN A 19 6.98 14.93 1.87
N HIS A 20 8.27 14.72 1.59
CA HIS A 20 8.73 13.71 0.64
C HIS A 20 8.34 12.30 1.08
N PHE A 21 8.61 11.96 2.33
CA PHE A 21 8.22 10.68 2.92
C PHE A 21 6.70 10.46 2.81
N LEU A 22 5.90 11.49 3.08
CA LEU A 22 4.44 11.39 2.98
C LEU A 22 3.97 11.13 1.54
N VAL A 23 4.61 11.76 0.56
CA VAL A 23 4.34 11.48 -0.86
C VAL A 23 4.69 10.03 -1.21
N GLU A 24 5.86 9.55 -0.80
CA GLU A 24 6.30 8.16 -1.04
C GLU A 24 5.39 7.13 -0.35
N ALA A 25 4.96 7.41 0.88
CA ALA A 25 4.04 6.57 1.63
C ALA A 25 2.69 6.44 0.91
N ILE A 26 2.11 7.55 0.44
CA ILE A 26 0.85 7.55 -0.32
C ILE A 26 1.01 6.74 -1.62
N GLN A 27 2.14 6.87 -2.33
CA GLN A 27 2.41 6.05 -3.53
C GLN A 27 2.54 4.56 -3.20
N GLY A 28 3.22 4.24 -2.09
CA GLY A 28 3.35 2.89 -1.54
C GLY A 28 1.98 2.27 -1.26
N ASP A 29 1.15 2.93 -0.47
CA ASP A 29 -0.19 2.43 -0.13
C ASP A 29 -1.05 2.24 -1.39
N LEU A 30 -1.05 3.19 -2.32
CA LEU A 30 -1.74 3.05 -3.62
C LEU A 30 -1.25 1.85 -4.42
N SER A 31 0.04 1.54 -4.35
CA SER A 31 0.62 0.36 -5.01
C SER A 31 0.17 -0.92 -4.33
N GLU A 32 0.23 -0.98 -3.01
CA GLU A 32 -0.09 -2.17 -2.22
C GLU A 32 -1.57 -2.51 -2.26
N VAL A 33 -2.46 -1.51 -2.32
CA VAL A 33 -3.89 -1.70 -2.60
C VAL A 33 -4.09 -2.39 -3.95
N LYS A 34 -3.46 -1.89 -5.03
CA LYS A 34 -3.59 -2.49 -6.37
C LYS A 34 -3.00 -3.89 -6.44
N VAL A 35 -1.85 -4.12 -5.81
CA VAL A 35 -1.22 -5.44 -5.75
C VAL A 35 -2.06 -6.42 -4.91
N GLY A 36 -2.67 -5.95 -3.82
CA GLY A 36 -3.57 -6.73 -2.99
C GLY A 36 -4.80 -7.20 -3.76
N GLN A 37 -5.43 -6.31 -4.52
CA GLN A 37 -6.54 -6.65 -5.43
C GLN A 37 -6.11 -7.64 -6.51
N LEU A 38 -4.94 -7.45 -7.12
CA LEU A 38 -4.40 -8.37 -8.11
C LEU A 38 -4.17 -9.77 -7.54
N ALA A 39 -3.64 -9.87 -6.32
CA ALA A 39 -3.44 -11.14 -5.63
C ALA A 39 -4.77 -11.85 -5.35
N GLN A 40 -5.81 -11.13 -4.92
CA GLN A 40 -7.15 -11.71 -4.74
C GLN A 40 -7.74 -12.26 -6.05
N GLN A 41 -7.50 -11.57 -7.17
CA GLN A 41 -8.01 -11.97 -8.48
C GLN A 41 -7.23 -13.14 -9.11
N LYS A 42 -5.90 -13.17 -8.95
CA LYS A 42 -5.03 -14.07 -9.72
C LYS A 42 -4.38 -15.19 -8.92
N ALA A 43 -4.29 -15.09 -7.61
CA ALA A 43 -3.68 -16.14 -6.82
C ALA A 43 -4.56 -17.40 -6.80
N GLN A 44 -3.92 -18.57 -6.78
CA GLN A 44 -4.63 -19.85 -6.66
C GLN A 44 -4.69 -20.35 -5.21
N SER A 45 -3.71 -19.97 -4.40
CA SER A 45 -3.66 -20.30 -2.97
C SER A 45 -4.59 -19.37 -2.19
N ASP A 46 -5.42 -19.94 -1.33
CA ASP A 46 -6.30 -19.18 -0.44
C ASP A 46 -5.51 -18.27 0.51
N GLN A 47 -4.33 -18.72 0.96
CA GLN A 47 -3.44 -17.90 1.79
C GLN A 47 -2.98 -16.65 1.04
N ALA A 48 -2.62 -16.76 -0.24
CA ALA A 48 -2.21 -15.62 -1.05
C ALA A 48 -3.38 -14.66 -1.35
N LYS A 49 -4.60 -15.18 -1.55
CA LYS A 49 -5.80 -14.35 -1.65
C LYS A 49 -6.10 -13.59 -0.36
N GLN A 50 -6.02 -14.28 0.78
CA GLN A 50 -6.22 -13.67 2.10
C GLN A 50 -5.17 -12.60 2.38
N PHE A 51 -3.91 -12.86 2.04
CA PHE A 51 -2.85 -11.86 2.13
C PHE A 51 -3.14 -10.65 1.24
N GLY A 52 -3.58 -10.86 0.01
CA GLY A 52 -4.01 -9.78 -0.88
C GLY A 52 -5.17 -8.94 -0.32
N LYS A 53 -6.13 -9.57 0.36
CA LYS A 53 -7.23 -8.87 1.04
C LYS A 53 -6.73 -8.04 2.23
N MET A 54 -5.79 -8.57 3.00
CA MET A 54 -5.18 -7.84 4.12
C MET A 54 -4.40 -6.61 3.60
N LEU A 55 -3.61 -6.77 2.54
CA LEU A 55 -2.93 -5.64 1.91
C LEU A 55 -3.92 -4.57 1.43
N GLU A 56 -4.99 -4.95 0.74
CA GLU A 56 -6.00 -3.98 0.29
C GLU A 56 -6.61 -3.22 1.47
N GLN A 57 -7.01 -3.92 2.54
CA GLN A 57 -7.66 -3.29 3.68
C GLN A 57 -6.71 -2.35 4.43
N ASP A 58 -5.57 -2.88 4.90
CA ASP A 58 -4.68 -2.16 5.81
C ASP A 58 -4.06 -0.94 5.09
N HIS A 59 -3.68 -1.09 3.82
CA HIS A 59 -3.13 0.03 3.05
C HIS A 59 -4.20 1.02 2.58
N SER A 60 -5.46 0.61 2.38
CA SER A 60 -6.54 1.59 2.13
C SER A 60 -6.80 2.46 3.36
N ASP A 61 -6.76 1.87 4.56
CA ASP A 61 -6.94 2.61 5.80
C ASP A 61 -5.77 3.58 6.05
N ASN A 62 -4.53 3.14 5.82
CA ASN A 62 -3.34 3.99 5.90
C ASN A 62 -3.36 5.11 4.84
N LEU A 63 -3.73 4.81 3.59
CA LEU A 63 -3.86 5.78 2.51
C LEU A 63 -4.81 6.92 2.89
N ASN A 64 -5.97 6.58 3.48
CA ASN A 64 -6.94 7.58 3.91
C ASN A 64 -6.36 8.51 4.99
N GLN A 65 -5.61 7.95 5.95
CA GLN A 65 -4.97 8.75 7.01
C GLN A 65 -3.82 9.61 6.46
N ALA A 66 -3.00 9.05 5.58
CA ALA A 66 -1.89 9.74 4.93
C ALA A 66 -2.39 10.89 4.05
N GLN A 67 -3.49 10.69 3.31
CA GLN A 67 -4.13 11.72 2.51
C GLN A 67 -4.67 12.88 3.37
N GLN A 68 -5.34 12.55 4.48
CA GLN A 68 -5.80 13.57 5.44
C GLN A 68 -4.64 14.36 6.05
N LEU A 69 -3.53 13.68 6.38
CA LEU A 69 -2.34 14.34 6.88
C LEU A 69 -1.70 15.24 5.82
N ALA A 70 -1.66 14.80 4.55
CA ALA A 70 -1.13 15.59 3.45
C ALA A 70 -1.93 16.88 3.27
N ASP A 71 -3.26 16.79 3.30
CA ASP A 71 -4.15 17.95 3.22
C ASP A 71 -3.93 18.91 4.41
N ALA A 72 -3.82 18.38 5.63
CA ALA A 72 -3.56 19.17 6.84
C ALA A 72 -2.20 19.90 6.81
N GLN A 73 -1.21 19.30 6.14
CA GLN A 73 0.15 19.87 5.99
C GLN A 73 0.34 20.69 4.71
N GLY A 74 -0.69 20.79 3.86
CA GLY A 74 -0.61 21.47 2.56
C GLY A 74 0.35 20.78 1.58
N VAL A 75 0.52 19.47 1.71
CA VAL A 75 1.31 18.62 0.80
C VAL A 75 0.39 18.14 -0.31
N GLN A 76 0.82 18.29 -1.56
CA GLN A 76 0.09 17.73 -2.69
C GLN A 76 0.29 16.21 -2.72
N ALA A 77 -0.77 15.48 -2.45
CA ALA A 77 -0.75 14.04 -2.54
C ALA A 77 -0.81 13.53 -3.99
N PRO A 78 -0.07 12.46 -4.31
CA PRO A 78 -0.22 11.77 -5.58
C PRO A 78 -1.51 10.93 -5.62
N SER A 79 -2.09 10.78 -6.81
CA SER A 79 -3.27 9.95 -7.04
C SER A 79 -2.95 8.58 -7.65
N GLU A 80 -1.65 8.29 -7.82
CA GLU A 80 -1.19 7.05 -8.44
C GLU A 80 0.16 6.59 -7.87
N PRO A 81 0.46 5.27 -7.94
CA PRO A 81 1.80 4.77 -7.67
C PRO A 81 2.83 5.40 -8.60
N ASN A 82 4.10 5.42 -8.18
CA ASN A 82 5.19 5.87 -9.04
C ASN A 82 5.46 4.88 -10.19
N SER A 83 6.34 5.27 -11.11
CA SER A 83 6.63 4.48 -12.32
C SER A 83 7.23 3.10 -12.01
N GLU A 84 8.07 2.99 -10.99
CA GLU A 84 8.68 1.71 -10.58
C GLU A 84 7.62 0.76 -10.02
N GLN A 85 6.75 1.26 -9.14
CA GLN A 85 5.63 0.51 -8.57
C GLN A 85 4.63 0.05 -9.64
N LYS A 86 4.32 0.91 -10.62
CA LYS A 86 3.50 0.54 -11.79
C LYS A 86 4.15 -0.58 -12.60
N ALA A 87 5.46 -0.51 -12.85
CA ALA A 87 6.18 -1.56 -13.56
C ALA A 87 6.18 -2.90 -12.81
N ILE A 88 6.26 -2.88 -11.48
CA ILE A 88 6.11 -4.07 -10.64
C ILE A 88 4.70 -4.65 -10.76
N TYR A 89 3.66 -3.81 -10.68
CA TYR A 89 2.28 -4.25 -10.90
C TYR A 89 2.11 -4.90 -12.27
N ASP A 90 2.60 -4.27 -13.35
CA ASP A 90 2.49 -4.79 -14.72
C ASP A 90 3.20 -6.13 -14.87
N LYS A 91 4.40 -6.26 -14.27
CA LYS A 91 5.14 -7.52 -14.23
C LYS A 91 4.34 -8.62 -13.53
N LEU A 92 3.78 -8.35 -12.35
CA LEU A 92 2.96 -9.31 -11.61
C LEU A 92 1.69 -9.67 -12.38
N ASN A 93 1.05 -8.68 -13.00
CA ASN A 93 -0.14 -8.89 -13.80
C ASN A 93 0.15 -9.68 -15.09
N GLY A 94 1.37 -9.60 -15.64
CA GLY A 94 1.80 -10.41 -16.77
C GLY A 94 2.07 -11.88 -16.42
N LEU A 95 2.24 -12.23 -15.13
CA LEU A 95 2.49 -13.62 -14.73
C LEU A 95 1.24 -14.50 -14.92
N PRO A 96 1.40 -15.76 -15.36
CA PRO A 96 0.33 -16.74 -15.27
C PRO A 96 0.00 -17.01 -13.81
N ALA A 97 -1.25 -17.39 -13.52
CA ALA A 97 -1.62 -17.89 -12.20
C ALA A 97 -0.75 -19.12 -11.89
N ARG A 98 0.21 -19.00 -10.95
CA ARG A 98 1.18 -20.08 -10.68
C ARG A 98 0.44 -21.31 -10.16
N ASN A 99 0.57 -22.41 -10.91
CA ASN A 99 0.22 -23.75 -10.44
C ASN A 99 1.26 -24.20 -9.41
N SER A 100 0.84 -24.59 -8.22
CA SER A 100 1.72 -25.21 -7.22
C SER A 100 2.26 -26.52 -7.79
N MET A 101 3.59 -26.58 -7.98
CA MET A 101 4.42 -27.75 -8.32
C MET A 101 4.02 -28.51 -9.62
N PRO A 102 4.92 -28.68 -10.60
CA PRO A 102 4.73 -29.77 -11.56
C PRO A 102 4.66 -31.10 -10.78
N PRO A 103 3.78 -32.06 -11.15
CA PRO A 103 3.81 -33.38 -10.52
C PRO A 103 5.24 -33.92 -10.65
N SER A 104 5.80 -34.35 -9.53
CA SER A 104 7.08 -35.03 -9.48
C SER A 104 7.06 -36.13 -10.53
N ARG A 105 7.89 -36.00 -11.57
CA ARG A 105 8.21 -37.12 -12.44
C ARG A 105 9.04 -38.08 -11.61
N VAL A 106 8.36 -38.96 -10.88
CA VAL A 106 8.91 -40.26 -10.52
C VAL A 106 8.96 -41.04 -11.82
N ALA A 107 10.08 -40.88 -12.53
CA ALA A 107 10.50 -41.88 -13.48
C ALA A 107 10.87 -43.13 -12.67
N TRP A 108 10.28 -44.25 -13.07
CA TRP A 108 10.56 -45.59 -12.59
C TRP A 108 12.05 -45.88 -12.50
#